data_AF-A0A098RY50-F1
#
_entry.id   AF-A0A098RY50-F1
#
_cell.length_a   1.000
_cell.length_b   1.000
_cell.length_c   1.000
_cell.angle_alpha   90.00
_cell.angle_beta   90.00
_cell.angle_gamma   90.00
#
_symmetry.space_group_name_H-M   'P 1'
#
loop_
_entity.id
_entity.type
_entity.pdbx_description
1 polymer ?
#
loop_
_entity_poly.entity_id
_entity_poly.type
_entity_poly.pdbx_seq_one_letter_code
_entity_poly.pdbx_strand_id
1 'polypeptide(L)'
;MMKWIKTGALASLFALITFAAQANTTDNSPMRLLSKVMPDQTLRIQLVNLQQQTATVELTDMNGKTLHRDLIKNHNGYARIYDLNEVEDGRYLLTAKQGDDEVIVVVRIKDGTIMTSDKTRK
;
A
#
# COMPACT_ATOMS: atom_id res chain seq x y z
N MET A 1 -42.07 65.98 -26.69
CA MET A 1 -43.26 65.41 -26.03
C MET A 1 -42.83 64.08 -25.41
N MET A 2 -42.85 64.00 -24.08
CA MET A 2 -42.33 62.89 -23.26
C MET A 2 -43.36 61.76 -23.15
N LYS A 3 -42.96 60.50 -23.33
CA LYS A 3 -43.68 59.27 -22.92
C LYS A 3 -42.62 58.23 -22.51
N TRP A 4 -42.31 58.09 -21.23
CA TRP A 4 -42.93 57.21 -20.20
C TRP A 4 -42.62 55.71 -20.38
N ILE A 5 -42.02 55.16 -19.33
CA ILE A 5 -41.28 53.91 -19.17
C ILE A 5 -42.20 52.67 -19.20
N LYS A 6 -41.71 51.53 -19.71
CA LYS A 6 -42.09 50.19 -19.21
C LYS A 6 -40.87 49.31 -19.08
N THR A 7 -40.47 49.08 -17.83
CA THR A 7 -39.54 48.05 -17.38
C THR A 7 -40.05 46.66 -17.78
N GLY A 8 -39.24 45.90 -18.51
CA GLY A 8 -39.37 44.46 -18.66
C GLY A 8 -38.12 43.79 -18.12
N ALA A 9 -38.12 43.44 -16.83
CA ALA A 9 -37.12 42.54 -16.28
C ALA A 9 -37.41 41.13 -16.83
N LEU A 10 -36.59 40.63 -17.75
CA LEU A 10 -36.64 39.23 -18.14
C LEU A 10 -35.52 38.50 -17.38
N ALA A 11 -35.93 37.96 -16.23
CA ALA A 11 -35.09 37.17 -15.35
C ALA A 11 -34.75 35.81 -15.98
N SER A 12 -33.46 35.50 -15.97
CA SER A 12 -32.88 34.20 -15.62
C SER A 12 -33.47 32.92 -16.23
N LEU A 13 -32.73 32.33 -17.17
CA LEU A 13 -32.64 30.88 -17.27
C LEU A 13 -31.22 30.44 -17.69
N PHE A 14 -30.24 30.72 -16.83
CA PHE A 14 -28.99 29.97 -16.85
C PHE A 14 -29.23 28.66 -16.11
N ALA A 15 -29.61 27.61 -16.86
CA ALA A 15 -29.63 26.25 -16.33
C ALA A 15 -28.18 25.82 -16.06
N LEU A 16 -27.71 26.04 -14.83
CA LEU A 16 -26.47 25.44 -14.35
C LEU A 16 -26.69 23.94 -14.20
N ILE A 17 -26.29 23.18 -15.21
CA ILE A 17 -26.16 21.73 -15.09
C ILE A 17 -24.94 21.50 -14.20
N THR A 18 -25.16 21.42 -12.89
CA THR A 18 -24.13 20.93 -11.97
C THR A 18 -24.02 19.42 -12.18
N PHE A 19 -23.05 18.99 -12.99
CA PHE A 19 -22.58 17.61 -12.90
C PHE A 19 -22.02 17.42 -11.50
N ALA A 20 -22.75 16.71 -10.65
CA ALA A 20 -22.20 16.22 -9.40
C ALA A 20 -21.05 15.29 -9.77
N ALA A 21 -19.81 15.76 -9.60
CA ALA A 21 -18.64 14.90 -9.65
C ALA A 21 -18.80 13.89 -8.52
N GLN A 22 -19.16 12.64 -8.84
CA GLN A 22 -19.11 11.56 -7.87
C GLN A 22 -17.64 11.36 -7.51
N ALA A 23 -17.25 11.82 -6.33
CA ALA A 23 -15.97 11.48 -5.76
C ALA A 23 -15.99 9.98 -5.48
N ASN A 24 -15.41 9.18 -6.39
CA ASN A 24 -15.02 7.82 -6.05
C ASN A 24 -14.03 7.95 -4.90
N THR A 25 -14.44 7.60 -3.69
CA THR A 25 -13.56 7.50 -2.53
C THR A 25 -12.74 6.23 -2.69
N THR A 26 -11.86 6.20 -3.69
CA THR A 26 -10.77 5.24 -3.74
C THR A 26 -9.85 5.62 -2.60
N ASP A 27 -9.85 4.81 -1.54
CA ASP A 27 -8.86 4.91 -0.47
C ASP A 27 -7.47 4.83 -1.12
N ASN A 28 -6.78 5.96 -1.16
CA ASN A 28 -5.47 6.14 -1.77
C ASN A 28 -4.35 6.03 -0.73
N SER A 29 -4.64 5.45 0.44
CA SER A 29 -3.62 5.18 1.44
C SER A 29 -2.51 4.34 0.81
N PRO A 30 -1.22 4.73 0.99
CA PRO A 30 -0.11 4.00 0.39
C PRO A 30 -0.06 2.58 0.92
N MET A 31 0.48 1.66 0.11
CA MET A 31 0.76 0.31 0.55
C MET A 31 1.69 0.35 1.77
N ARG A 32 1.40 -0.49 2.77
CA ARG A 32 2.28 -0.65 3.93
C ARG A 32 2.65 -2.11 4.11
N LEU A 33 3.93 -2.33 4.36
CA LEU A 33 4.48 -3.60 4.79
C LEU A 33 4.77 -3.51 6.29
N LEU A 34 4.15 -4.39 7.06
CA LEU A 34 4.37 -4.55 8.49
C LEU A 34 5.07 -5.88 8.71
N SER A 35 6.10 -5.89 9.55
CA SER A 35 6.77 -7.11 9.95
C SER A 35 6.72 -7.29 11.47
N LYS A 36 6.62 -8.55 11.89
CA LYS A 36 6.61 -8.95 13.30
C LYS A 36 7.44 -10.21 13.46
N VAL A 37 8.54 -10.07 14.19
CA VAL A 37 9.32 -11.22 14.66
C VAL A 37 8.47 -12.01 15.65
N MET A 38 8.39 -13.32 15.41
CA MET A 38 7.68 -14.29 16.22
C MET A 38 8.70 -15.29 16.83
N PRO A 39 8.29 -16.11 17.81
CA PRO A 39 9.12 -17.22 18.31
C PRO A 39 9.58 -18.17 17.18
N ASP A 40 10.53 -19.04 17.51
CA ASP A 40 11.00 -20.12 16.62
C ASP A 40 11.55 -19.64 15.27
N GLN A 41 12.23 -18.49 15.27
CA GLN A 41 12.81 -17.87 14.08
C GLN A 41 11.81 -17.67 12.93
N THR A 42 10.57 -17.32 13.28
CA THR A 42 9.54 -17.02 12.29
C THR A 42 9.34 -15.51 12.13
N LEU A 43 9.11 -15.08 10.89
CA LEU A 43 8.79 -13.70 10.55
C LEU A 43 7.38 -13.63 9.97
N ARG A 44 6.47 -12.97 10.68
CA ARG A 44 5.15 -12.66 10.13
C ARG A 44 5.20 -11.34 9.39
N ILE A 45 4.71 -11.35 8.16
CA ILE A 45 4.52 -10.16 7.35
C ILE A 45 3.03 -9.87 7.15
N GLN A 46 2.69 -8.61 6.99
CA GLN A 46 1.37 -8.16 6.59
C GLN A 46 1.46 -6.99 5.62
N LEU A 47 0.84 -7.13 4.46
CA LEU A 47 0.60 -6.04 3.52
C LEU A 47 -0.82 -5.53 3.72
N VAL A 48 -0.96 -4.21 3.78
CA VAL A 48 -2.26 -3.52 3.88
C VAL A 48 -2.37 -2.42 2.83
N ASN A 49 -3.60 -1.99 2.55
CA ASN A 49 -3.95 -0.98 1.56
C ASN A 49 -3.58 -1.39 0.13
N LEU A 50 -3.82 -2.66 -0.22
CA LEU A 50 -3.50 -3.17 -1.55
C LEU A 50 -4.49 -2.73 -2.63
N GLN A 51 -5.67 -2.18 -2.26
CA GLN A 51 -6.62 -1.60 -3.21
C GLN A 51 -7.02 -2.55 -4.36
N GLN A 52 -7.02 -3.86 -4.11
CA GLN A 52 -7.25 -4.92 -5.11
C GLN A 52 -6.27 -4.94 -6.29
N GLN A 53 -5.21 -4.13 -6.28
CA GLN A 53 -4.18 -4.17 -7.31
C GLN A 53 -3.26 -5.39 -7.12
N THR A 54 -2.54 -5.74 -8.17
CA THR A 54 -1.52 -6.79 -8.09
C THR A 54 -0.35 -6.29 -7.26
N ALA A 55 0.11 -7.09 -6.31
CA ALA A 55 1.29 -6.81 -5.51
C ALA A 55 2.23 -8.02 -5.46
N THR A 56 3.51 -7.76 -5.24
CA THR A 56 4.52 -8.80 -4.99
C THR A 56 5.20 -8.55 -3.66
N VAL A 57 5.55 -9.61 -2.95
CA VAL A 57 6.46 -9.53 -1.80
C VAL A 57 7.54 -10.59 -1.94
N GLU A 58 8.79 -10.17 -1.74
CA GLU A 58 9.97 -11.00 -1.93
C GLU A 58 10.92 -10.86 -0.75
N LEU A 59 11.46 -11.97 -0.27
CA LEU A 59 12.62 -12.00 0.62
C LEU A 59 13.84 -12.43 -0.19
N THR A 60 14.84 -11.56 -0.29
CA THR A 60 16.05 -11.78 -1.09
C THR A 60 17.31 -11.62 -0.24
N ASP A 61 18.35 -12.39 -0.53
CA ASP A 61 19.68 -12.16 0.03
C ASP A 61 20.36 -10.94 -0.63
N MET A 62 21.57 -10.61 -0.16
CA MET A 62 22.30 -9.44 -0.67
C MET A 62 22.94 -9.64 -2.05
N ASN A 63 22.90 -10.86 -2.59
CA ASN A 63 23.30 -11.18 -3.95
C ASN A 63 22.09 -11.24 -4.91
N GLY A 64 20.88 -11.00 -4.41
CA GLY A 64 19.63 -11.06 -5.19
C GLY A 64 19.02 -12.46 -5.31
N LYS A 65 19.52 -13.47 -4.59
CA LYS A 65 18.88 -14.80 -4.53
C LYS A 65 17.54 -14.65 -3.80
N THR A 66 16.46 -15.09 -4.42
CA THR A 66 15.12 -15.10 -3.81
C THR A 66 14.94 -16.32 -2.92
N LEU A 67 14.60 -16.10 -1.64
CA LEU A 67 14.25 -17.14 -0.67
C LEU A 67 12.73 -17.38 -0.65
N HIS A 68 11.96 -16.30 -0.69
CA HIS A 68 10.50 -16.32 -0.77
C HIS A 68 10.00 -15.31 -1.77
N ARG A 69 8.91 -15.66 -2.47
CA ARG A 69 8.19 -14.77 -3.38
C ARG A 69 6.71 -15.12 -3.36
N ASP A 70 5.87 -14.14 -3.14
CA ASP A 70 4.42 -14.27 -3.24
C ASP A 70 3.87 -13.25 -4.25
N LEU A 71 2.90 -13.68 -5.06
CA LEU A 71 2.13 -12.84 -5.98
C LEU A 71 0.70 -12.72 -5.47
N ILE A 72 0.27 -11.51 -5.15
CA ILE A 72 -1.04 -11.21 -4.57
C ILE A 72 -1.89 -10.53 -5.63
N LYS A 73 -3.09 -11.02 -5.89
CA LYS A 73 -4.02 -10.47 -6.89
C LYS A 73 -5.39 -10.24 -6.26
N ASN A 74 -6.06 -9.16 -6.62
CA ASN A 74 -7.46 -8.88 -6.26
C ASN A 74 -7.75 -8.97 -4.74
N HIS A 75 -6.79 -8.55 -3.90
CA HIS A 75 -6.93 -8.51 -2.45
C HIS A 75 -6.63 -7.12 -1.90
N ASN A 76 -7.24 -6.75 -0.77
CA ASN A 76 -6.95 -5.47 -0.08
C ASN A 76 -5.88 -5.62 1.04
N GLY A 77 -5.57 -6.85 1.42
CA GLY A 77 -4.53 -7.15 2.39
C GLY A 77 -4.04 -8.59 2.24
N TYR A 78 -2.85 -8.86 2.76
CA TYR A 78 -2.20 -10.16 2.69
C TYR A 78 -1.35 -10.38 3.94
N ALA A 79 -1.26 -11.62 4.40
CA ALA A 79 -0.38 -11.99 5.51
C ALA A 79 0.28 -13.34 5.23
N ARG A 80 1.55 -13.45 5.62
CA ARG A 80 2.33 -14.67 5.50
C ARG A 80 3.26 -14.82 6.69
N ILE A 81 3.52 -16.07 7.07
CA ILE A 81 4.55 -16.41 8.05
C ILE A 81 5.66 -17.10 7.27
N TYR A 82 6.87 -16.56 7.38
CA TYR A 82 8.08 -17.18 6.86
C TYR A 82 8.80 -17.90 7.99
N ASP A 83 9.14 -19.16 7.75
CA ASP A 83 10.03 -19.94 8.61
C ASP A 83 11.47 -19.69 8.14
N LEU A 84 12.30 -19.12 9.02
CA LEU A 84 13.68 -18.76 8.71
C LEU A 84 14.71 -19.64 9.43
N ASN A 85 14.31 -20.79 9.99
CA ASN A 85 15.20 -21.66 10.76
C ASN A 85 16.39 -22.22 9.96
N GLU A 86 16.20 -22.45 8.66
CA GLU A 86 17.24 -22.96 7.77
C GLU A 86 17.95 -21.85 6.96
N VAL A 87 17.63 -20.59 7.26
CA VAL A 87 18.22 -19.45 6.56
C VAL A 87 19.51 -19.04 7.23
N GLU A 88 20.58 -18.92 6.45
CA GLU A 88 21.90 -18.55 6.95
C GLU A 88 21.93 -17.16 7.60
N ASP A 89 22.82 -16.98 8.57
CA ASP A 89 23.11 -15.69 9.16
C ASP A 89 23.49 -14.66 8.08
N GLY A 90 22.86 -13.49 8.10
CA GLY A 90 23.02 -12.54 7.02
C GLY A 90 22.08 -11.35 7.07
N ARG A 91 22.14 -10.56 5.99
CA ARG A 91 21.21 -9.47 5.71
C ARG A 91 20.38 -9.84 4.49
N TYR A 92 19.11 -9.51 4.56
CA TYR A 92 18.11 -9.80 3.55
C TYR A 92 17.24 -8.58 3.32
N LEU A 93 16.66 -8.48 2.13
CA LEU A 93 15.72 -7.45 1.76
C LEU A 93 14.34 -8.08 1.60
N LEU A 94 13.41 -7.69 2.47
CA LEU A 94 11.99 -7.95 2.32
C LEU A 94 11.37 -6.78 1.55
N THR A 95 11.04 -7.01 0.29
CA THR A 95 10.58 -5.98 -0.64
C THR A 95 9.14 -6.24 -1.02
N ALA A 96 8.25 -5.27 -0.79
CA ALA A 96 6.89 -5.28 -1.29
C ALA A 96 6.74 -4.26 -2.43
N LYS A 97 6.14 -4.65 -3.55
CA LYS A 97 5.90 -3.79 -4.72
C LYS A 97 4.44 -3.83 -5.16
N GLN A 98 3.88 -2.67 -5.48
CA GLN A 98 2.54 -2.51 -6.04
C GLN A 98 2.51 -1.26 -6.92
N GLY A 99 2.33 -1.42 -8.23
CA GLY A 99 2.43 -0.29 -9.16
C GLY A 99 3.79 0.42 -9.00
N ASP A 100 3.75 1.72 -8.71
CA ASP A 100 4.94 2.54 -8.44
C ASP A 100 5.36 2.55 -6.95
N ASP A 101 4.56 1.97 -6.06
CA ASP A 101 4.87 1.87 -4.63
C ASP A 101 5.85 0.72 -4.37
N GLU A 102 6.96 1.03 -3.69
CA GLU A 102 7.94 0.06 -3.21
C GLU A 102 8.25 0.31 -1.73
N VAL A 103 8.16 -0.75 -0.92
CA VAL A 103 8.52 -0.72 0.50
C VAL A 103 9.57 -1.78 0.76
N ILE A 104 10.72 -1.36 1.30
CA ILE A 104 11.85 -2.26 1.61
C ILE A 104 12.05 -2.30 3.13
N VAL A 105 12.07 -3.51 3.68
CA VAL A 105 12.44 -3.78 5.07
C VAL A 105 13.71 -4.62 5.07
N VAL A 106 14.73 -4.15 5.81
CA VAL A 106 15.94 -4.93 6.03
C VAL A 106 15.65 -5.94 7.11
N VAL A 107 15.88 -7.22 6.80
CA VAL A 107 15.81 -8.33 7.74
C VAL A 107 17.24 -8.79 8.02
N ARG A 108 17.65 -8.79 9.28
CA ARG A 108 18.93 -9.32 9.73
C ARG A 108 18.69 -10.59 10.54
N ILE A 109 19.36 -11.66 10.16
CA ILE A 109 19.40 -12.91 10.90
C ILE A 109 20.81 -13.04 11.46
N LYS A 110 20.92 -13.25 12.77
CA LYS A 110 22.20 -13.47 13.42
C LYS A 110 22.01 -14.29 14.69
N ASP A 111 22.76 -15.38 14.84
CA ASP A 111 22.76 -16.23 16.04
C ASP A 111 21.32 -16.62 16.47
N GLY A 112 20.48 -17.01 15.52
CA GLY A 112 19.08 -17.39 15.77
C GLY A 112 18.14 -16.22 16.12
N THR A 113 18.62 -14.98 16.02
CA THR A 113 17.84 -13.77 16.28
C THR A 113 17.49 -13.06 14.98
N ILE A 114 16.21 -12.70 14.83
CA ILE A 114 15.73 -11.89 13.70
C ILE A 114 15.55 -10.44 14.16
N MET A 115 16.04 -9.50 13.36
CA MET A 115 15.82 -8.07 13.53
C MET A 115 15.28 -7.48 12.23
N THR A 116 14.34 -6.55 12.33
CA THR A 116 13.76 -5.87 11.18
C THR A 116 13.91 -4.36 11.30
N SER A 117 14.05 -3.66 10.18
CA SER A 117 14.24 -2.19 10.18
C SER A 117 12.95 -1.41 10.34
N ASP A 118 11.79 -2.02 10.11
CA ASP A 118 10.51 -1.35 10.25
C ASP A 118 10.14 -1.17 11.73
N LYS A 119 9.63 0.01 12.06
CA LYS A 119 9.20 0.31 13.42
C LYS A 119 7.85 -0.34 13.64
N THR A 120 7.82 -1.51 14.28
CA THR A 120 6.57 -2.10 14.76
C THR A 120 5.96 -1.13 15.79
N ARG A 121 4.89 -0.40 15.45
CA ARG A 121 4.13 0.34 16.47
C ARG A 121 3.48 -0.71 17.39
N LYS A 122 3.93 -0.77 18.63
CA LYS A 122 3.28 -1.50 19.72
C LYS A 122 1.90 -0.91 19.99
#